data_AF-A0A4P8VVA2-F1
#
_entry.id   AF-A0A4P8VVA2-F1
#
_cell.length_a   1.000
_cell.length_b   1.000
_cell.length_c   1.000
_cell.angle_alpha   90.00
_cell.angle_beta   90.00
_cell.angle_gamma   90.00
#
_symmetry.space_group_name_H-M   'P 1'
#
loop_
_entity.id
_entity.type
_entity.pdbx_description
1 polymer ?
#
loop_
_entity_poly.entity_id
_entity_poly.type
_entity_poly.pdbx_seq_one_letter_code
_entity_poly.pdbx_strand_id
1 'polypeptide(L)'
;MTYIPKTNLEIQINFIVASINYFINYKLNHLSLQLLSLLLGFFISTALSTIPAQTGDWGIIAAAIIVTNQEIVSKIIYQKKLRSYCQSIFLLRMFLRYCNSIKIGILYGLFVDAFKLGS
;
A
#
# COMPACT_ATOMS: atom_id res chain seq x y z
N MET A 1 40.83 10.39 -30.29
CA MET A 1 39.76 10.53 -29.28
C MET A 1 40.27 11.46 -28.20
N THR A 2 39.90 12.74 -28.29
CA THR A 2 40.34 13.79 -27.37
C THR A 2 39.60 13.65 -26.05
N TYR A 3 40.31 13.24 -24.99
CA TYR A 3 39.81 13.32 -23.62
C TYR A 3 39.70 14.79 -23.23
N ILE A 4 38.47 15.31 -23.19
CA ILE A 4 38.19 16.64 -22.64
C ILE A 4 38.18 16.47 -21.12
N PRO A 5 39.10 17.10 -20.37
CA PRO A 5 39.12 17.00 -18.93
C PRO A 5 37.84 17.65 -18.36
N LYS A 6 37.03 16.85 -17.66
CA LYS A 6 35.84 17.35 -16.97
C LYS A 6 36.26 18.35 -15.91
N THR A 7 35.63 19.52 -15.89
CA THR A 7 35.89 20.52 -14.85
C THR A 7 35.36 20.03 -13.50
N ASN A 8 35.92 20.51 -12.39
CA ASN A 8 35.41 20.17 -11.05
C ASN A 8 33.91 20.49 -10.89
N LEU A 9 33.41 21.51 -11.59
CA LEU A 9 31.99 21.87 -11.64
C LEU A 9 31.16 20.79 -12.35
N GLU A 10 31.60 20.30 -13.51
CA GLU A 10 30.89 19.22 -14.21
C GLU A 10 30.85 17.92 -13.40
N ILE A 11 31.89 17.63 -12.63
CA ILE A 11 31.91 16.47 -11.73
C ILE A 11 30.85 16.63 -10.63
N GLN A 12 30.80 17.80 -9.98
CA GLN A 12 29.80 18.09 -8.95
C GLN A 12 28.35 18.03 -9.48
N ILE A 13 28.10 18.61 -10.66
CA ILE A 13 26.79 18.57 -11.31
C ILE A 13 26.36 17.13 -11.61
N ASN A 14 27.27 16.30 -12.13
CA ASN A 14 26.95 14.90 -12.42
C ASN A 14 26.62 14.10 -11.15
N PHE A 15 27.29 14.34 -10.03
CA PHE A 15 26.95 13.71 -8.75
C PHE A 15 25.56 14.12 -8.24
N ILE A 16 25.20 15.40 -8.39
CA ILE A 16 23.88 15.91 -8.01
C ILE A 16 22.80 15.26 -8.87
N VAL A 17 22.99 15.23 -10.19
CA VAL A 17 22.04 14.61 -11.13
C VAL A 17 21.88 13.11 -10.84
N ALA A 18 22.97 12.40 -10.59
CA ALA A 18 22.92 10.97 -10.24
C ALA A 18 22.14 10.73 -8.94
N SER A 19 22.36 11.58 -7.93
CA SER A 19 21.68 11.50 -6.63
C SER A 19 20.17 11.77 -6.76
N ILE A 20 19.80 12.77 -7.56
CA ILE A 20 18.40 13.08 -7.88
C ILE A 20 17.75 11.91 -8.62
N ASN A 21 18.41 11.35 -9.63
CA ASN A 21 17.88 10.22 -10.39
C ASN A 21 17.70 8.97 -9.52
N TYR A 22 18.62 8.71 -8.60
CA TYR A 22 18.48 7.62 -7.63
C TYR A 22 17.26 7.84 -6.72
N PHE A 23 17.09 9.05 -6.20
CA PHE A 23 15.95 9.40 -5.35
C PHE A 23 14.62 9.25 -6.08
N ILE A 24 14.52 9.82 -7.29
CA ILE A 24 13.32 9.76 -8.12
C ILE A 24 12.98 8.29 -8.42
N ASN A 25 13.91 7.52 -8.98
CA ASN A 25 13.60 6.17 -9.43
C ASN A 25 13.34 5.19 -8.28
N TYR A 26 14.14 5.23 -7.21
CA TYR A 26 13.97 4.27 -6.12
C TYR A 26 12.78 4.62 -5.22
N LYS A 27 12.67 5.89 -4.81
CA LYS A 27 11.67 6.31 -3.81
C LYS A 27 10.29 6.50 -4.42
N LEU A 28 10.18 7.06 -5.63
CA LEU A 28 8.87 7.23 -6.28
C LEU A 28 8.30 5.90 -6.75
N ASN A 29 9.12 4.96 -7.24
CA ASN A 29 8.61 3.66 -7.65
C ASN A 29 8.06 2.85 -6.46
N HIS A 30 8.72 2.95 -5.30
CA HIS A 30 8.17 2.37 -4.08
C HIS A 30 6.85 3.05 -3.66
N LEU A 31 6.78 4.39 -3.74
CA LEU A 31 5.57 5.14 -3.41
C LEU A 31 4.42 4.81 -4.36
N SER A 32 4.68 4.73 -5.67
CA SER A 32 3.67 4.40 -6.68
C SER A 32 3.09 3.00 -6.45
N LEU A 33 3.92 2.00 -6.14
CA LEU A 33 3.47 0.66 -5.79
C LEU A 33 2.60 0.64 -4.52
N GLN A 34 2.98 1.42 -3.50
CA GLN A 34 2.15 1.55 -2.30
C GLN A 34 0.81 2.22 -2.60
N LEU A 35 0.79 3.29 -3.39
CA LEU A 35 -0.46 3.95 -3.80
C LEU A 35 -1.33 3.01 -4.62
N LEU A 36 -0.76 2.28 -5.59
CA LEU A 36 -1.46 1.29 -6.40
C LEU A 36 -2.11 0.22 -5.50
N SER A 37 -1.38 -0.28 -4.51
CA SER A 37 -1.91 -1.24 -3.55
C SER A 37 -3.05 -0.67 -2.69
N LEU A 38 -2.97 0.60 -2.30
CA LEU A 38 -4.03 1.29 -1.58
C LEU A 38 -5.29 1.49 -2.44
N LEU A 39 -5.11 1.94 -3.68
CA LEU A 39 -6.18 2.11 -4.68
C LEU A 39 -6.87 0.78 -5.00
N LEU A 40 -6.10 -0.30 -5.10
CA LEU A 40 -6.63 -1.65 -5.28
C LEU A 40 -7.50 -2.08 -4.09
N GLY A 41 -7.06 -1.80 -2.86
CA GLY A 41 -7.88 -2.03 -1.66
C GLY A 41 -9.18 -1.21 -1.67
N PHE A 42 -9.11 0.05 -2.06
CA PHE A 42 -10.29 0.92 -2.20
C PHE A 42 -11.28 0.35 -3.23
N PHE A 43 -10.80 -0.10 -4.39
CA PHE A 43 -11.63 -0.72 -5.42
C PHE A 43 -12.32 -1.99 -4.91
N ILE A 44 -11.60 -2.89 -4.24
CA ILE A 44 -12.18 -4.10 -3.62
C ILE A 44 -13.30 -3.73 -2.65
N SER A 45 -13.09 -2.69 -1.84
CA SER A 45 -14.10 -2.22 -0.90
C SER A 45 -15.38 -1.74 -1.60
N THR A 46 -15.26 -0.95 -2.66
CA THR A 46 -16.44 -0.50 -3.42
C THR A 46 -17.21 -1.69 -4.02
N ALA A 47 -16.51 -2.72 -4.51
CA ALA A 47 -17.14 -3.94 -4.98
C ALA A 47 -17.84 -4.70 -3.83
N LEU A 48 -17.18 -4.84 -2.68
CA LEU A 48 -17.76 -5.48 -1.49
C LEU A 48 -18.99 -4.75 -0.97
N SER A 49 -19.03 -3.41 -1.03
CA SER A 49 -20.16 -2.58 -0.62
C SER A 49 -21.42 -2.84 -1.46
N THR A 50 -21.25 -3.16 -2.75
CA THR A 50 -22.39 -3.43 -3.66
C THR A 50 -23.08 -4.78 -3.43
N ILE A 51 -22.38 -5.78 -2.88
CA ILE A 51 -22.92 -7.15 -2.76
C ILE A 51 -24.07 -7.23 -1.73
N PRO A 52 -23.93 -6.70 -0.49
CA PRO A 52 -25.02 -6.70 0.49
C PRO A 52 -26.12 -5.68 0.14
N ALA A 53 -25.76 -4.60 -0.54
CA ALA A 53 -26.71 -3.55 -0.92
C ALA A 53 -27.78 -4.03 -1.91
N GLN A 54 -27.49 -5.06 -2.72
CA GLN A 54 -28.47 -5.64 -3.64
C GLN A 54 -29.54 -6.51 -2.97
N THR A 55 -29.25 -7.09 -1.80
CA THR A 55 -30.13 -8.07 -1.14
C THR A 55 -30.81 -7.55 0.12
N GLY A 56 -30.55 -6.30 0.51
CA GLY A 56 -31.28 -5.53 1.53
C GLY A 56 -31.07 -5.97 2.99
N ASP A 57 -31.16 -7.27 3.27
CA ASP A 57 -31.28 -7.80 4.64
C ASP A 57 -29.97 -8.36 5.21
N TRP A 58 -28.97 -8.60 4.35
CA TRP A 58 -27.72 -9.29 4.73
C TRP A 58 -26.60 -8.36 5.21
N GLY A 59 -26.87 -7.05 5.36
CA GLY A 59 -25.86 -6.04 5.66
C GLY A 59 -25.10 -6.28 6.97
N ILE A 60 -25.80 -6.68 8.04
CA ILE A 60 -25.19 -6.91 9.36
C ILE A 60 -24.26 -8.13 9.33
N ILE A 61 -24.68 -9.19 8.64
CA ILE A 61 -23.88 -10.43 8.48
C ILE A 61 -22.64 -10.12 7.64
N ALA A 62 -22.78 -9.37 6.55
CA ALA A 62 -21.66 -8.94 5.72
C ALA A 62 -20.66 -8.08 6.51
N ALA A 63 -21.15 -7.13 7.32
CA ALA A 63 -20.29 -6.31 8.18
C ALA A 63 -19.51 -7.17 9.19
N ALA A 64 -20.16 -8.14 9.83
CA ALA A 64 -19.50 -9.07 10.75
C ALA A 64 -18.40 -9.91 10.06
N ILE A 65 -18.66 -10.39 8.84
CA ILE A 65 -17.66 -11.13 8.03
C ILE A 65 -16.48 -10.23 7.68
N ILE A 66 -16.72 -8.98 7.30
CA ILE A 66 -15.63 -8.04 6.97
C ILE A 66 -14.78 -7.74 8.20
N VAL A 67 -15.41 -7.46 9.35
CA VAL A 67 -14.70 -7.14 10.60
C VAL A 67 -13.90 -8.34 11.11
N THR A 68 -14.46 -9.55 11.06
CA THR A 68 -13.74 -10.77 11.47
C THR A 68 -12.53 -11.06 10.59
N ASN A 69 -12.66 -10.93 9.26
CA ASN A 69 -11.53 -11.04 8.34
C ASN A 69 -10.45 -9.98 8.65
N GLN A 70 -10.86 -8.74 8.92
CA GLN A 70 -9.93 -7.67 9.24
C GLN A 70 -9.15 -7.93 10.52
N GLU A 71 -9.80 -8.49 11.53
CA GLU A 71 -9.19 -8.85 12.81
C GLU A 71 -8.24 -10.06 12.67
N ILE A 72 -8.62 -11.05 11.87
CA ILE A 72 -7.73 -12.19 11.54
C ILE A 72 -6.46 -11.68 10.86
N VAL A 73 -6.58 -10.80 9.87
CA VAL A 73 -5.43 -10.19 9.18
C VAL A 73 -4.58 -9.36 10.15
N SER A 74 -5.19 -8.57 11.05
CA SER A 74 -4.47 -7.88 12.13
C SER A 74 -3.66 -8.86 12.97
N LYS A 75 -4.29 -9.93 13.46
CA LYS A 75 -3.64 -10.92 14.32
C LYS A 75 -2.44 -11.57 13.64
N ILE A 76 -2.55 -11.89 12.35
CA ILE A 76 -1.46 -12.48 11.56
C ILE A 76 -0.29 -11.49 11.41
N ILE A 77 -0.57 -10.22 11.06
CA ILE A 77 0.47 -9.20 10.85
C ILE A 77 1.20 -8.86 12.16
N TYR A 78 0.48 -8.80 13.28
CA TYR A 78 1.02 -8.33 14.57
C TYR A 78 1.53 -9.46 15.48
N GLN A 79 1.47 -10.72 15.07
CA GLN A 79 1.99 -11.81 15.87
C GLN A 79 3.52 -11.68 16.02
N LYS A 80 3.99 -11.40 17.25
CA LYS A 80 5.41 -11.11 17.57
C LYS A 80 6.41 -12.11 16.98
N LYS A 81 6.07 -13.41 16.99
CA LYS A 81 6.92 -14.49 16.47
C LYS A 81 7.10 -14.43 14.94
N LEU A 82 6.01 -14.12 14.22
CA LEU A 82 6.04 -13.90 12.77
C LEU A 82 6.76 -12.60 12.43
N ARG A 83 6.55 -11.53 13.19
CA ARG A 83 7.23 -10.24 12.95
C ARG A 83 8.75 -10.36 13.04
N SER A 84 9.28 -11.02 14.06
CA SER A 84 10.74 -11.21 14.18
C SER A 84 11.34 -12.07 13.06
N TYR A 85 10.62 -13.10 12.61
CA TYR A 85 11.08 -13.96 11.50
C TYR A 85 10.97 -13.25 10.14
N CYS A 86 9.85 -12.58 9.89
CA CYS A 86 9.58 -11.85 8.65
C CYS A 86 10.46 -10.61 8.51
N GLN A 87 10.92 -10.01 9.62
CA GLN A 87 11.81 -8.85 9.58
C GLN A 87 13.23 -9.21 9.11
N SER A 88 13.60 -10.49 9.20
CA SER A 88 14.85 -11.02 8.61
C SER A 88 14.76 -11.17 7.07
N ILE A 89 13.55 -11.36 6.52
CA ILE A 89 13.34 -11.63 5.10
C ILE A 89 12.83 -10.37 4.38
N PHE A 90 13.70 -9.75 3.58
CA PHE A 90 13.42 -8.50 2.86
C PHE A 90 12.13 -8.56 2.00
N LEU A 91 11.94 -9.64 1.24
CA LEU A 91 10.78 -9.81 0.36
C LEU A 91 9.47 -9.89 1.14
N LEU A 92 9.48 -10.61 2.26
CA LEU A 92 8.30 -10.83 3.09
C LEU A 92 7.89 -9.54 3.79
N ARG A 93 8.86 -8.73 4.24
CA ARG A 93 8.63 -7.37 4.74
C ARG A 93 7.98 -6.47 3.68
N MET A 94 8.43 -6.56 2.42
CA MET A 94 7.88 -5.75 1.34
C MET A 94 6.43 -6.16 1.01
N PHE A 95 6.16 -7.47 0.94
CA PHE A 95 4.82 -8.01 0.75
C PHE A 95 3.85 -7.58 1.86
N LEU A 96 4.26 -7.73 3.13
CA LEU A 96 3.47 -7.29 4.28
C LEU A 96 3.13 -5.79 4.23
N ARG A 97 4.06 -4.96 3.73
CA ARG A 97 3.84 -3.51 3.58
C ARG A 97 2.76 -3.20 2.53
N TYR A 98 2.73 -3.93 1.41
CA TYR A 98 1.68 -3.80 0.40
C TYR A 98 0.34 -4.36 0.89
N CYS A 99 0.32 -5.53 1.54
CA CYS A 99 -0.90 -6.06 2.17
C CYS A 99 -1.50 -5.09 3.17
N ASN A 100 -0.67 -4.44 3.99
CA ASN A 100 -1.14 -3.42 4.93
C ASN A 100 -1.70 -2.18 4.21
N SER A 101 -1.14 -1.80 3.08
CA SER A 101 -1.63 -0.68 2.27
C SER A 101 -2.99 -1.01 1.61
N ILE A 102 -3.17 -2.24 1.10
CA ILE A 102 -4.47 -2.76 0.62
C ILE A 102 -5.49 -2.76 1.75
N LYS A 103 -5.10 -3.25 2.94
CA LYS A 103 -5.94 -3.29 4.13
C LYS A 103 -6.48 -1.90 4.52
N ILE A 104 -5.61 -0.89 4.50
CA ILE A 104 -5.98 0.51 4.74
C ILE A 104 -6.94 1.00 3.65
N GLY A 105 -6.66 0.67 2.38
CA GLY A 105 -7.54 1.02 1.25
C GLY A 105 -8.95 0.45 1.39
N ILE A 106 -9.08 -0.82 1.81
CA ILE A 106 -10.38 -1.48 2.02
C ILE A 106 -11.17 -0.75 3.11
N LEU A 107 -10.53 -0.48 4.25
CA LEU A 107 -11.17 0.16 5.40
C LEU A 107 -11.59 1.60 5.07
N TYR A 108 -10.74 2.34 4.36
CA TYR A 108 -11.05 3.68 3.89
C TYR A 108 -12.21 3.70 2.89
N GLY A 109 -12.23 2.78 1.92
CA GLY A 109 -13.33 2.68 0.96
C GLY A 109 -14.68 2.39 1.63
N LEU A 110 -14.71 1.48 2.61
CA LEU A 110 -15.94 1.11 3.30
C LEU A 110 -16.46 2.27 4.15
N PHE A 111 -15.54 3.01 4.79
CA PHE A 111 -15.86 4.19 5.55
C PHE A 111 -16.45 5.31 4.67
N VAL A 112 -15.85 5.55 3.49
CA VAL A 112 -16.35 6.54 2.53
C VAL A 112 -17.75 6.18 2.05
N ASP A 113 -18.00 4.90 1.72
CA ASP A 113 -19.33 4.46 1.27
C ASP A 113 -20.38 4.50 2.39
N ALA A 114 -20.01 4.15 3.63
CA ALA A 114 -20.88 4.31 4.78
C ALA A 114 -21.23 5.79 5.03
N PHE A 115 -20.28 6.71 4.84
CA PHE A 115 -20.53 8.14 4.97
C PHE A 115 -21.50 8.66 3.90
N LYS A 116 -21.41 8.15 2.66
CA LYS A 116 -22.35 8.50 1.58
C LYS A 116 -23.78 8.05 1.87
N LEU A 117 -23.96 6.92 2.57
CA LEU A 117 -25.27 6.35 2.88
C LEU A 117 -25.86 6.88 4.19
N GLY A 118 -25.03 7.48 5.05
CA GLY A 118 -25.43 8.04 6.35
C GLY A 118 -25.75 9.53 6.35
N SER A 119 -25.67 10.22 5.19
CA SER A 119 -26.06 11.62 4.99
C SER A 119 -27.42 11.74 4.33
#